data_AF-A0A7C6V6R6-F1
#
_entry.id   AF-A0A7C6V6R6-F1
#
_cell.length_a   1.000
_cell.length_b   1.000
_cell.length_c   1.000
_cell.angle_alpha   90.00
_cell.angle_beta   90.00
_cell.angle_gamma   90.00
#
_symmetry.space_group_name_H-M   'P 1'
#
loop_
_entity.id
_entity.type
_entity.pdbx_description
1 polymer ?
#
loop_
_entity_poly.entity_id
_entity_poly.type
_entity_poly.pdbx_seq_one_letter_code
_entity_poly.pdbx_strand_id
1 'polypeptide(L)'
;MLQKSKYFLGGIFLIAMSLMIAFAASGSGKWENFGTLFKNIYGDKEKNKTIAMLDGEPISKQEYDAKKVFLTYLYEKVPSSQDIMEKIVYDKILLIEAKKLNLYPTKEETLAYMQKIRDIKENVKSDGVNIDDSSERSWQEILKGQGMTEEEYWNSENTIKGYQTALAIAKVRSKLAQDWGFSGKKMATPEGMADYEKKLNDMINERKSVLKLEYLEPGLVN
;
A
#
# COMPACT_ATOMS: atom_id res chain seq x y z
N MET A 1 23.62 -26.92 -18.36
CA MET A 1 22.88 -25.76 -18.90
C MET A 1 22.05 -25.18 -17.78
N LEU A 2 22.50 -24.07 -17.19
CA LEU A 2 21.80 -23.39 -16.09
C LEU A 2 20.67 -22.54 -16.66
N GLN A 3 19.44 -22.88 -16.27
CA GLN A 3 18.22 -22.23 -16.72
C GLN A 3 18.16 -20.81 -16.13
N LYS A 4 18.59 -19.83 -16.92
CA LYS A 4 18.39 -18.40 -16.68
C LYS A 4 16.89 -18.09 -16.72
N SER A 5 16.25 -18.08 -15.56
CA SER A 5 14.88 -17.61 -15.35
C SER A 5 14.93 -16.41 -14.40
N LYS A 6 14.91 -15.18 -14.92
CA LYS A 6 13.74 -14.29 -15.01
C LYS A 6 13.22 -13.67 -13.70
N TYR A 7 13.96 -13.70 -12.59
CA TYR A 7 13.59 -12.97 -11.36
C TYR A 7 13.90 -11.46 -11.36
N PHE A 8 14.05 -10.83 -12.53
CA PHE A 8 14.24 -9.37 -12.67
C PHE A 8 12.93 -8.56 -12.61
N LEU A 9 11.86 -9.15 -12.06
CA LEU A 9 10.58 -8.51 -11.76
C LEU A 9 10.41 -8.27 -10.24
N GLY A 10 11.50 -8.34 -9.48
CA GLY A 10 11.55 -8.30 -8.01
C GLY A 10 11.21 -6.98 -7.34
N GLY A 11 10.58 -6.02 -8.03
CA GLY A 11 10.22 -4.70 -7.46
C GLY A 11 8.71 -4.45 -7.27
N ILE A 12 7.83 -5.31 -7.80
CA ILE A 12 6.37 -5.07 -7.85
C ILE A 12 5.60 -5.94 -6.83
N PHE A 13 6.30 -6.80 -6.10
CA PHE A 13 5.69 -7.92 -5.37
C PHE A 13 5.50 -7.70 -3.87
N LEU A 14 5.99 -6.59 -3.31
CA LEU A 14 6.28 -6.49 -1.87
C LEU A 14 5.36 -5.59 -1.04
N ILE A 15 4.40 -4.88 -1.63
CA ILE A 15 3.66 -3.84 -0.86
C ILE A 15 2.32 -4.35 -0.30
N ALA A 16 1.63 -5.31 -0.94
CA ALA A 16 0.38 -5.82 -0.38
C ALA A 16 0.57 -7.07 0.50
N MET A 17 1.52 -7.95 0.15
CA MET A 17 1.67 -9.27 0.78
C MET A 17 2.76 -9.30 1.88
N SER A 18 3.79 -8.48 1.79
CA SER A 18 4.93 -8.51 2.73
C SER A 18 4.65 -7.86 4.08
N LEU A 19 3.54 -7.12 4.20
CA LEU A 19 3.09 -6.58 5.48
C LEU A 19 2.32 -7.59 6.33
N MET A 20 1.85 -8.69 5.74
CA MET A 20 1.22 -9.79 6.49
C MET A 20 2.20 -10.91 6.88
N ILE A 21 3.35 -11.03 6.20
CA ILE A 21 4.28 -12.18 6.37
C ILE A 21 5.22 -12.02 7.59
N ALA A 22 5.32 -10.86 8.24
CA ALA A 22 6.34 -10.61 9.27
C ALA A 22 5.84 -10.46 10.73
N PHE A 23 4.57 -10.75 11.04
CA PHE A 23 4.03 -10.57 12.40
C PHE A 23 3.30 -11.83 12.91
N ALA A 24 4.01 -12.96 12.93
CA ALA A 24 3.52 -14.27 13.38
C ALA A 24 3.44 -14.47 14.91
N ALA A 25 3.56 -13.41 15.73
CA ALA A 25 3.68 -13.56 17.19
C ALA A 25 2.63 -12.78 18.02
N SER A 26 1.64 -12.14 17.40
CA SER A 26 0.60 -11.43 18.13
C SER A 26 -0.61 -12.32 18.40
N GLY A 27 -1.08 -12.36 19.66
CA GLY A 27 -2.18 -13.22 20.10
C GLY A 27 -3.46 -13.11 19.25
N SER A 28 -4.25 -14.19 19.28
CA SER A 28 -5.53 -14.32 18.58
C SER A 28 -6.41 -13.08 18.78
N GLY A 29 -6.91 -12.47 17.70
CA GLY A 29 -7.85 -11.35 17.76
C GLY A 29 -7.27 -9.97 17.43
N LYS A 30 -5.93 -9.79 17.37
CA LYS A 30 -5.32 -8.54 16.87
C LYS A 30 -5.83 -8.21 15.47
N TRP A 31 -5.81 -9.21 14.58
CA TRP A 31 -6.17 -9.07 13.18
C TRP A 31 -7.69 -8.97 12.93
N GLU A 32 -8.50 -9.60 13.78
CA GLU A 32 -9.95 -9.40 13.78
C GLU A 32 -10.32 -7.96 14.18
N ASN A 33 -9.65 -7.41 15.20
CA ASN A 33 -9.83 -6.00 15.54
C ASN A 33 -9.36 -5.07 14.42
N PHE A 34 -8.26 -5.41 13.74
CA PHE A 34 -7.80 -4.65 12.56
C PHE A 34 -8.88 -4.61 11.47
N GLY A 35 -9.45 -5.77 11.12
CA GLY A 35 -10.55 -5.86 10.17
C GLY A 35 -11.76 -5.05 10.60
N THR A 36 -12.12 -5.10 11.88
CA THR A 36 -13.23 -4.34 12.47
C THR A 36 -13.02 -2.83 12.36
N LEU A 37 -11.81 -2.33 12.62
CA LEU A 37 -11.50 -0.91 12.46
C LEU A 37 -11.67 -0.46 11.00
N PHE A 38 -11.19 -1.24 10.04
CA PHE A 38 -11.40 -0.95 8.63
C PHE A 38 -12.88 -0.96 8.24
N LYS A 39 -13.65 -1.96 8.71
CA LYS A 39 -15.11 -2.00 8.52
C LYS A 39 -15.77 -0.71 8.99
N ASN A 40 -15.40 -0.22 10.18
CA ASN A 40 -15.95 1.00 10.75
C ASN A 40 -15.58 2.23 9.91
N ILE A 41 -14.33 2.34 9.45
CA ILE A 41 -13.88 3.43 8.56
C ILE A 41 -14.67 3.42 7.25
N TYR A 42 -14.84 2.27 6.62
CA TYR A 42 -15.62 2.16 5.39
C TYR A 42 -17.14 2.30 5.62
N GLY A 43 -17.63 2.11 6.85
CA GLY A 43 -19.02 2.33 7.25
C GLY A 43 -19.34 3.76 7.71
N ASP A 44 -18.32 4.60 7.94
CA ASP A 44 -18.48 5.97 8.41
C ASP A 44 -19.22 6.84 7.36
N LYS A 45 -20.22 7.60 7.80
CA LYS A 45 -21.02 8.51 6.96
C LYS A 45 -20.18 9.67 6.42
N GLU A 46 -19.16 10.09 7.15
CA GLU A 46 -18.25 11.17 6.79
C GLU A 46 -16.96 10.66 6.15
N LYS A 47 -16.82 9.36 5.83
CA LYS A 47 -15.58 8.80 5.25
C LYS A 47 -15.09 9.56 4.01
N ASN A 48 -16.01 10.04 3.18
CA ASN A 48 -15.70 10.79 1.95
C ASN A 48 -15.50 12.30 2.18
N LYS A 49 -15.65 12.80 3.41
CA LYS A 49 -15.39 14.19 3.76
C LYS A 49 -13.95 14.52 3.40
N THR A 50 -13.75 15.58 2.62
CA THR A 50 -12.42 16.08 2.31
C THR A 50 -11.90 16.86 3.51
N ILE A 51 -10.76 16.45 4.05
CA ILE A 51 -10.17 17.02 5.26
C ILE A 51 -8.94 17.86 4.95
N ALA A 52 -8.30 17.62 3.79
CA ALA A 52 -7.21 18.42 3.26
C ALA A 52 -7.17 18.32 1.72
N MET A 53 -6.44 19.21 1.07
CA MET A 53 -6.23 19.26 -0.37
C MET A 53 -4.73 19.38 -0.66
N LEU A 54 -4.19 18.57 -1.57
CA LEU A 54 -2.83 18.69 -2.07
C LEU A 54 -2.87 19.08 -3.55
N ASP A 55 -2.60 20.35 -3.85
CA ASP A 55 -2.62 20.90 -5.22
C ASP A 55 -3.92 20.55 -5.98
N GLY A 56 -5.06 20.73 -5.31
CA GLY A 56 -6.38 20.40 -5.87
C GLY A 56 -6.78 18.92 -5.75
N GLU A 57 -5.91 18.02 -5.33
CA GLU A 57 -6.26 16.61 -5.08
C GLU A 57 -6.78 16.42 -3.65
N PRO A 58 -8.01 15.89 -3.47
CA PRO A 58 -8.61 15.74 -2.16
C PRO A 58 -7.93 14.64 -1.34
N ILE A 59 -7.78 14.89 -0.05
CA ILE A 59 -7.45 13.92 0.98
C ILE A 59 -8.70 13.76 1.84
N SER A 60 -9.25 12.55 1.83
CA SER A 60 -10.46 12.20 2.57
C SER A 60 -10.19 11.76 4.01
N LYS A 61 -11.23 11.85 4.85
CA LYS A 61 -11.23 11.29 6.20
C LYS A 61 -10.91 9.80 6.19
N GLN A 62 -11.47 9.06 5.23
CA GLN A 62 -11.19 7.63 5.03
C GLN A 62 -9.70 7.36 4.84
N GLU A 63 -9.02 8.12 3.98
CA GLU A 63 -7.59 7.95 3.72
C GLU A 63 -6.76 8.19 5.00
N TYR A 64 -7.13 9.21 5.76
CA TYR A 64 -6.49 9.53 7.03
C TYR A 64 -6.66 8.43 8.08
N ASP A 65 -7.89 8.02 8.35
CA ASP A 65 -8.18 7.02 9.37
C ASP A 65 -7.64 5.64 8.98
N ALA A 66 -7.74 5.27 7.69
CA ALA A 66 -7.16 4.03 7.18
C ALA A 66 -5.64 4.00 7.36
N LYS A 67 -4.95 5.11 7.04
CA LYS A 67 -3.51 5.22 7.22
C LYS A 67 -3.13 5.17 8.71
N LYS A 68 -3.89 5.85 9.58
CA LYS A 68 -3.69 5.81 11.03
C LYS A 68 -3.77 4.38 11.57
N VAL A 69 -4.83 3.63 11.22
CA VAL A 69 -5.01 2.23 11.66
C VAL A 69 -3.86 1.38 11.14
N PHE A 70 -3.55 1.49 9.85
CA PHE A 70 -2.46 0.74 9.23
C PHE A 70 -1.10 0.97 9.92
N LEU A 71 -0.71 2.23 10.12
CA LEU A 71 0.56 2.57 10.77
C LEU A 71 0.58 2.18 12.25
N THR A 72 -0.57 2.25 12.94
CA THR A 72 -0.68 1.81 14.34
C THR A 72 -0.35 0.33 14.48
N TYR A 73 -0.84 -0.49 13.55
CA TYR A 73 -0.60 -1.92 13.55
C TYR A 73 0.80 -2.30 13.08
N LEU A 74 1.36 -1.54 12.14
CA LEU A 74 2.71 -1.75 11.63
C LEU A 74 3.79 -1.43 12.67
N TYR A 75 3.60 -0.36 13.45
CA TYR A 75 4.60 0.11 14.42
C TYR A 75 4.24 -0.18 15.87
N GLU A 76 3.09 -0.81 16.12
CA GLU A 76 2.54 -1.09 17.45
C GLU A 76 2.46 0.16 18.36
N LYS A 77 2.26 1.33 17.75
CA LYS A 77 2.13 2.63 18.42
C LYS A 77 1.25 3.56 17.60
N VAL A 78 0.48 4.42 18.27
CA VAL A 78 -0.32 5.43 17.58
C VAL A 78 0.61 6.47 16.93
N PRO A 79 0.59 6.63 15.59
CA PRO A 79 1.40 7.65 14.92
C PRO A 79 0.87 9.07 15.21
N SER A 80 1.73 10.08 15.13
CA SER A 80 1.28 11.46 15.19
C SER A 80 0.46 11.83 13.95
N SER A 81 -0.36 12.87 14.04
CA SER A 81 -1.11 13.37 12.87
C SER A 81 -0.17 13.82 11.75
N GLN A 82 0.98 14.39 12.10
CA GLN A 82 2.02 14.76 11.15
C GLN A 82 2.56 13.52 10.42
N ASP A 83 2.89 12.44 11.13
CA ASP A 83 3.38 11.20 10.49
C ASP A 83 2.35 10.62 9.51
N ILE A 84 1.08 10.64 9.89
CA ILE A 84 -0.03 10.16 9.05
C ILE A 84 -0.10 11.00 7.77
N MET A 85 -0.15 12.33 7.91
CA MET A 85 -0.24 13.25 6.77
C MET A 85 0.99 13.19 5.89
N GLU A 86 2.19 13.04 6.46
CA GLU A 86 3.42 12.89 5.67
C GLU A 86 3.39 11.65 4.78
N LYS A 87 2.85 10.53 5.28
CA LYS A 87 2.66 9.31 4.47
C LYS A 87 1.59 9.48 3.41
N ILE A 88 0.49 10.17 3.71
CA ILE A 88 -0.58 10.42 2.72
C ILE A 88 -0.07 11.34 1.62
N VAL A 89 0.61 12.44 1.97
CA VAL A 89 1.20 13.36 0.99
C VAL A 89 2.24 12.65 0.13
N TYR A 90 3.08 11.81 0.73
CA TYR A 90 4.02 10.97 -0.02
C TYR A 90 3.30 10.11 -1.06
N ASP A 91 2.26 9.37 -0.66
CA ASP A 91 1.48 8.53 -1.57
C ASP A 91 0.79 9.37 -2.66
N LYS A 92 0.18 10.50 -2.29
CA LYS A 92 -0.49 11.42 -3.23
C LYS A 92 0.47 11.99 -4.28
N ILE A 93 1.69 12.35 -3.90
CA ILE A 93 2.70 12.83 -4.85
C ILE A 93 3.01 11.73 -5.87
N LEU A 94 3.19 10.48 -5.42
CA LEU A 94 3.43 9.36 -6.34
C LEU A 94 2.22 9.10 -7.26
N LEU A 95 1.00 9.29 -6.79
CA LEU A 95 -0.19 9.20 -7.65
C LEU A 95 -0.30 10.35 -8.66
N ILE A 96 0.10 11.57 -8.27
CA ILE A 96 0.22 12.70 -9.19
C ILE A 96 1.25 12.40 -10.28
N GLU A 97 2.41 11.83 -9.92
CA GLU A 97 3.39 11.37 -10.91
C GLU A 97 2.85 10.23 -11.77
N ALA A 98 2.06 9.31 -11.20
CA ALA A 98 1.44 8.23 -11.97
C ALA A 98 0.52 8.78 -13.06
N LYS A 99 -0.28 9.81 -12.74
CA LYS A 99 -1.12 10.50 -13.72
C LYS A 99 -0.27 11.22 -14.78
N LYS A 100 0.75 11.98 -14.37
CA LYS A 100 1.65 12.72 -15.28
C LYS A 100 2.38 11.81 -16.27
N LEU A 101 2.78 10.62 -15.82
CA LEU A 101 3.50 9.63 -16.62
C LEU A 101 2.58 8.66 -17.38
N ASN A 102 1.25 8.83 -17.30
CA ASN A 102 0.27 7.89 -17.86
C ASN A 102 0.46 6.43 -17.37
N LEU A 103 0.81 6.28 -16.08
CA LEU A 103 1.05 4.99 -15.42
C LEU A 103 -0.10 4.56 -14.50
N TYR A 104 -1.15 5.35 -14.39
CA TYR A 104 -2.34 4.97 -13.62
C TYR A 104 -3.04 3.79 -14.29
N PRO A 105 -3.19 2.63 -13.61
CA PRO A 105 -3.69 1.41 -14.23
C PRO A 105 -5.19 1.48 -14.50
N THR A 106 -5.67 0.81 -15.55
CA THR A 106 -7.11 0.66 -15.79
C THR A 106 -7.74 -0.32 -14.78
N LYS A 107 -9.08 -0.40 -14.77
CA LYS A 107 -9.77 -1.40 -13.94
C LYS A 107 -9.39 -2.81 -14.37
N GLU A 108 -9.31 -3.07 -15.67
CA GLU A 108 -8.93 -4.37 -16.25
C GLU A 108 -7.50 -4.76 -15.85
N GLU A 109 -6.55 -3.82 -15.94
CA GLU A 109 -5.17 -4.06 -15.50
C GLU A 109 -5.11 -4.37 -13.99
N THR A 110 -5.93 -3.67 -13.19
CA THR A 110 -6.02 -3.90 -11.75
C THR A 110 -6.58 -5.27 -11.41
N LEU A 111 -7.65 -5.70 -12.08
CA LEU A 111 -8.25 -7.02 -11.89
C LEU A 111 -7.28 -8.14 -12.27
N ALA A 112 -6.53 -7.97 -13.37
CA ALA A 112 -5.50 -8.92 -13.77
C ALA A 112 -4.37 -9.01 -12.72
N TYR A 113 -3.98 -7.87 -12.14
CA TYR A 113 -3.02 -7.84 -11.04
C TYR A 113 -3.55 -8.52 -9.76
N MET A 114 -4.80 -8.25 -9.39
CA MET A 114 -5.47 -8.90 -8.24
C MET A 114 -5.53 -10.41 -8.42
N GLN A 115 -5.92 -10.89 -9.61
CA GLN A 115 -5.94 -12.32 -9.92
C GLN A 115 -4.56 -12.94 -9.77
N LYS A 116 -3.51 -12.28 -10.27
CA LYS A 116 -2.13 -12.77 -10.10
C LYS A 116 -1.77 -12.92 -8.62
N ILE A 117 -2.10 -11.94 -7.77
CA ILE A 117 -1.85 -11.99 -6.32
C ILE A 117 -2.60 -13.17 -5.67
N ARG A 118 -3.85 -13.41 -6.07
CA ARG A 118 -4.63 -14.56 -5.63
C ARG A 118 -3.98 -15.88 -6.05
N ASP A 119 -3.58 -16.00 -7.32
CA ASP A 119 -2.91 -17.19 -7.84
C ASP A 119 -1.59 -17.47 -7.11
N ILE A 120 -0.85 -16.44 -6.73
CA ILE A 120 0.38 -16.59 -5.95
C ILE A 120 0.07 -17.18 -4.57
N LYS A 121 -0.97 -16.68 -3.88
CA LYS A 121 -1.42 -17.24 -2.60
C LYS A 121 -1.78 -18.73 -2.74
N GLU A 122 -2.44 -19.11 -3.84
CA GLU A 122 -2.85 -20.50 -4.09
C GLU A 122 -1.66 -21.40 -4.49
N ASN A 123 -0.76 -20.93 -5.35
CA ASN A 123 0.39 -21.69 -5.83
C ASN A 123 1.49 -21.87 -4.78
N VAL A 124 1.68 -20.90 -3.87
CA VAL A 124 2.61 -21.08 -2.73
C VAL A 124 2.14 -22.24 -1.85
N LYS A 125 0.82 -22.46 -1.71
CA LYS A 125 0.28 -23.64 -1.01
C LYS A 125 0.54 -24.95 -1.75
N SER A 126 0.49 -24.96 -3.09
CA SER A 126 0.71 -26.18 -3.88
C SER A 126 2.17 -26.61 -3.97
N ASP A 127 3.11 -25.66 -3.91
CA ASP A 127 4.54 -25.92 -4.06
C ASP A 127 5.22 -26.44 -2.78
N GLY A 128 4.44 -26.77 -1.74
CA GLY A 128 4.96 -27.26 -0.45
C GLY A 128 5.75 -26.21 0.34
N VAL A 129 5.70 -24.95 -0.08
CA VAL A 129 6.16 -23.82 0.72
C VAL A 129 5.06 -23.53 1.74
N ASN A 130 5.30 -23.89 3.01
CA ASN A 130 4.38 -23.52 4.08
C ASN A 130 4.25 -21.98 4.10
N ILE A 131 3.12 -21.48 3.59
CA ILE A 131 2.56 -20.24 4.12
C ILE A 131 2.40 -20.55 5.59
N ASP A 132 3.18 -19.88 6.44
CA ASP A 132 3.07 -20.02 7.88
C ASP A 132 1.58 -19.96 8.25
N ASP A 133 1.08 -20.96 8.99
CA ASP A 133 -0.32 -21.05 9.41
C ASP A 133 -0.77 -19.72 10.07
N SER A 134 0.18 -18.96 10.62
CA SER A 134 -0.01 -17.60 11.12
C SER A 134 -0.54 -16.60 10.07
N SER A 135 -0.08 -16.67 8.81
CA SER A 135 -0.43 -15.71 7.76
C SER A 135 -1.83 -15.97 7.20
N GLU A 136 -2.17 -17.23 6.93
CA GLU A 136 -3.55 -17.58 6.51
C GLU A 136 -4.53 -17.30 7.64
N ARG A 137 -4.18 -17.63 8.90
CA ARG A 137 -5.01 -17.28 10.05
C ARG A 137 -5.21 -15.78 10.18
N SER A 138 -4.15 -14.99 10.05
CA SER A 138 -4.23 -13.52 10.11
C SER A 138 -5.14 -12.98 9.02
N TRP A 139 -5.04 -13.53 7.80
CA TRP A 139 -5.93 -13.19 6.69
C TRP A 139 -7.40 -13.50 7.01
N GLN A 140 -7.70 -14.69 7.51
CA GLN A 140 -9.07 -15.08 7.89
C GLN A 140 -9.60 -14.23 9.06
N GLU A 141 -8.77 -13.88 10.03
CA GLU A 141 -9.14 -12.98 11.12
C GLU A 141 -9.46 -11.58 10.60
N ILE A 142 -8.69 -11.03 9.64
CA ILE A 142 -8.99 -9.75 8.99
C ILE A 142 -10.35 -9.80 8.30
N LEU A 143 -10.62 -10.83 7.49
CA LEU A 143 -11.89 -11.03 6.79
C LEU A 143 -13.06 -11.12 7.76
N LYS A 144 -12.90 -11.90 8.84
CA LYS A 144 -13.88 -12.02 9.92
C LYS A 144 -14.18 -10.67 10.56
N GLY A 145 -13.14 -9.88 10.88
CA GLY A 145 -13.30 -8.53 11.43
C GLY A 145 -14.02 -7.58 10.47
N GLN A 146 -13.73 -7.69 9.17
CA GLN A 146 -14.45 -6.94 8.14
C GLN A 146 -15.90 -7.40 7.98
N GLY A 147 -16.24 -8.61 8.45
CA GLY A 147 -17.52 -9.25 8.22
C GLY A 147 -17.73 -9.56 6.73
N MET A 148 -16.66 -9.95 6.05
CA MET A 148 -16.65 -10.28 4.62
C MET A 148 -16.10 -11.69 4.41
N THR A 149 -16.62 -12.38 3.41
CA THR A 149 -16.00 -13.57 2.84
C THR A 149 -14.81 -13.17 1.95
N GLU A 150 -13.96 -14.14 1.63
CA GLU A 150 -12.84 -13.92 0.70
C GLU A 150 -13.34 -13.51 -0.69
N GLU A 151 -14.43 -14.09 -1.16
CA GLU A 151 -15.02 -13.74 -2.46
C GLU A 151 -15.57 -12.31 -2.47
N GLU A 152 -16.26 -11.88 -1.40
CA GLU A 152 -16.71 -10.49 -1.27
C GLU A 152 -15.53 -9.52 -1.21
N TYR A 153 -14.43 -9.90 -0.54
CA TYR A 153 -13.22 -9.08 -0.51
C TYR A 153 -12.66 -8.86 -1.93
N TRP A 154 -12.49 -9.93 -2.71
CA TRP A 154 -11.91 -9.85 -4.05
C TRP A 154 -12.79 -9.10 -5.05
N ASN A 155 -14.12 -9.09 -4.85
CA ASN A 155 -15.07 -8.41 -5.72
C ASN A 155 -15.45 -6.99 -5.23
N SER A 156 -14.96 -6.55 -4.06
CA SER A 156 -15.28 -5.25 -3.49
C SER A 156 -14.64 -4.10 -4.27
N GLU A 157 -15.44 -3.07 -4.60
CA GLU A 157 -14.94 -1.86 -5.25
C GLU A 157 -13.90 -1.10 -4.41
N ASN A 158 -13.98 -1.18 -3.07
CA ASN A 158 -12.97 -0.58 -2.21
C ASN A 158 -11.64 -1.34 -2.31
N THR A 159 -11.70 -2.67 -2.39
CA THR A 159 -10.53 -3.51 -2.60
C THR A 159 -9.90 -3.20 -3.95
N ILE A 160 -10.69 -3.17 -5.03
CA ILE A 160 -10.21 -2.85 -6.38
C ILE A 160 -9.51 -1.49 -6.40
N LYS A 161 -10.11 -0.43 -5.83
CA LYS A 161 -9.50 0.90 -5.77
C LYS A 161 -8.19 0.91 -4.96
N GLY A 162 -8.13 0.14 -3.87
CA GLY A 162 -6.91 -0.02 -3.07
C GLY A 162 -5.77 -0.66 -3.89
N TYR A 163 -6.06 -1.75 -4.61
CA TYR A 163 -5.10 -2.39 -5.50
C TYR A 163 -4.69 -1.49 -6.66
N GLN A 164 -5.62 -0.73 -7.25
CA GLN A 164 -5.34 0.22 -8.33
C GLN A 164 -4.34 1.28 -7.88
N THR A 165 -4.54 1.83 -6.68
CA THR A 165 -3.66 2.82 -6.05
C THR A 165 -2.27 2.25 -5.79
N ALA A 166 -2.19 1.05 -5.17
CA ALA A 166 -0.92 0.39 -4.89
C ALA A 166 -0.15 0.07 -6.18
N LEU A 167 -0.84 -0.40 -7.22
CA LEU A 167 -0.25 -0.71 -8.51
C LEU A 167 0.25 0.55 -9.22
N ALA A 168 -0.49 1.66 -9.17
CA ALA A 168 -0.04 2.94 -9.70
C ALA A 168 1.29 3.40 -9.06
N ILE A 169 1.36 3.37 -7.73
CA ILE A 169 2.55 3.72 -6.96
C ILE A 169 3.72 2.79 -7.33
N ALA A 170 3.49 1.48 -7.41
CA ALA A 170 4.52 0.51 -7.78
C ALA A 170 5.05 0.76 -9.20
N LYS A 171 4.17 1.07 -10.17
CA LYS A 171 4.54 1.40 -11.55
C LYS A 171 5.41 2.66 -11.61
N VAL A 172 5.07 3.71 -10.86
CA VAL A 172 5.88 4.94 -10.77
C VAL A 172 7.26 4.65 -10.18
N ARG A 173 7.32 3.98 -9.03
CA ARG A 173 8.60 3.62 -8.38
C ARG A 173 9.49 2.82 -9.33
N SER A 174 8.91 1.83 -10.02
CA SER A 174 9.62 1.03 -11.03
C SER A 174 10.16 1.88 -12.18
N LYS A 175 9.34 2.80 -12.72
CA LYS A 175 9.76 3.72 -13.78
C LYS A 175 10.89 4.64 -13.33
N LEU A 176 10.78 5.24 -12.15
CA LEU A 176 11.81 6.11 -11.58
C LEU A 176 13.12 5.36 -11.33
N ALA A 177 13.05 4.14 -10.79
CA ALA A 177 14.22 3.29 -10.62
C ALA A 177 14.94 3.06 -11.96
N GLN A 178 14.20 2.73 -13.02
CA GLN A 178 14.75 2.57 -14.37
C GLN A 178 15.38 3.86 -14.90
N ASP A 179 14.66 4.97 -14.84
CA ASP A 179 15.12 6.27 -15.36
C ASP A 179 16.36 6.79 -14.63
N TRP A 180 16.49 6.47 -13.35
CA TRP A 180 17.63 6.87 -12.53
C TRP A 180 18.78 5.85 -12.54
N GLY A 181 18.68 4.78 -13.35
CA GLY A 181 19.72 3.77 -13.47
C GLY A 181 19.83 2.82 -12.27
N PHE A 182 18.79 2.73 -11.44
CA PHE A 182 18.67 1.73 -10.39
C PHE A 182 18.03 0.46 -10.96
N SER A 183 18.86 -0.47 -11.43
CA SER A 183 18.39 -1.76 -11.93
C SER A 183 19.24 -2.94 -11.42
N GLY A 184 18.61 -4.11 -11.35
CA GLY A 184 19.29 -5.38 -11.17
C GLY A 184 20.17 -5.47 -9.93
N LYS A 185 21.45 -5.76 -10.16
CA LYS A 185 22.43 -5.97 -9.07
C LYS A 185 22.53 -4.77 -8.14
N LYS A 186 22.33 -3.54 -8.63
CA LYS A 186 22.38 -2.33 -7.78
C LYS A 186 21.23 -2.34 -6.75
N MET A 187 20.01 -2.59 -7.20
CA MET A 187 18.83 -2.70 -6.33
C MET A 187 18.82 -3.98 -5.46
N ALA A 188 19.69 -4.95 -5.75
CA ALA A 188 19.84 -6.14 -4.92
C ALA A 188 20.74 -5.93 -3.69
N THR A 189 21.36 -4.76 -3.54
CA THR A 189 22.22 -4.41 -2.40
C THR A 189 21.49 -3.47 -1.43
N PRO A 190 21.73 -3.57 -0.11
CA PRO A 190 21.21 -2.59 0.86
C PRO A 190 21.58 -1.15 0.52
N GLU A 191 22.82 -0.92 0.06
CA GLU A 191 23.32 0.41 -0.32
C GLU A 191 22.57 0.96 -1.53
N GLY A 192 22.41 0.17 -2.58
CA GLY A 192 21.68 0.62 -3.77
C GLY A 192 20.19 0.87 -3.51
N MET A 193 19.57 0.12 -2.60
CA MET A 193 18.21 0.41 -2.12
C MET A 193 18.16 1.71 -1.31
N ALA A 194 19.11 1.93 -0.40
CA ALA A 194 19.19 3.16 0.39
C ALA A 194 19.41 4.40 -0.50
N ASP A 195 20.27 4.30 -1.51
CA ASP A 195 20.49 5.36 -2.49
C ASP A 195 19.22 5.67 -3.31
N TYR A 196 18.49 4.64 -3.71
CA TYR A 196 17.22 4.79 -4.41
C TYR A 196 16.19 5.49 -3.52
N GLU A 197 16.01 5.02 -2.27
CA GLU A 197 15.06 5.64 -1.33
C GLU A 197 15.45 7.07 -1.00
N LYS A 198 16.75 7.38 -0.87
CA LYS A 198 17.22 8.75 -0.70
C LYS A 198 16.80 9.63 -1.87
N LYS A 199 17.11 9.21 -3.11
CA LYS A 199 16.75 9.97 -4.31
C LYS A 199 15.23 10.13 -4.48
N LEU A 200 14.48 9.10 -4.13
CA LEU A 200 13.02 9.14 -4.11
C LEU A 200 12.52 10.18 -3.10
N ASN A 201 13.05 10.18 -1.88
CA ASN A 201 12.69 11.15 -0.85
C ASN A 201 13.09 12.58 -1.23
N ASP A 202 14.24 12.77 -1.87
CA ASP A 202 14.66 14.08 -2.37
C ASP A 202 13.66 14.62 -3.40
N MET A 203 13.22 13.79 -4.37
CA MET A 203 12.17 14.16 -5.32
C MET A 203 10.84 14.46 -4.62
N ILE A 204 10.44 13.66 -3.64
CA ILE A 204 9.21 13.90 -2.87
C ILE A 204 9.31 15.24 -2.11
N ASN A 205 10.45 15.56 -1.51
CA ASN A 205 10.65 16.81 -0.78
C ASN A 205 10.65 18.03 -1.72
N GLU A 206 11.24 17.90 -2.91
CA GLU A 206 11.13 18.90 -3.97
C GLU A 206 9.68 19.09 -4.40
N ARG A 207 8.90 18.01 -4.55
CA ARG A 207 7.47 18.11 -4.85
C ARG A 207 6.68 18.76 -3.73
N LYS A 208 6.96 18.43 -2.47
CA LYS A 208 6.31 19.04 -1.30
C LYS A 208 6.54 20.56 -1.22
N SER A 209 7.69 21.06 -1.68
CA SER A 209 7.98 22.50 -1.61
C SER A 209 7.22 23.33 -2.64
N VAL A 210 6.73 22.70 -3.72
CA VAL A 210 5.97 23.38 -4.78
C VAL A 210 4.48 23.08 -4.76
N LEU A 211 4.07 21.93 -4.20
CA LEU A 211 2.65 21.57 -4.07
C LEU A 211 2.05 22.23 -2.83
N LYS A 212 0.86 22.83 -2.98
CA LYS A 212 0.16 23.49 -1.89
C LYS A 212 -0.69 22.49 -1.11
N LEU A 213 -0.39 22.30 0.18
CA LEU A 213 -1.21 21.53 1.12
C LEU A 213 -2.12 22.47 1.91
N GLU A 214 -3.42 22.29 1.80
CA GLU A 214 -4.44 23.07 2.50
C GLU A 214 -5.25 22.16 3.44
N TYR A 215 -5.24 22.47 4.74
CA TYR A 215 -6.09 21.77 5.72
C TYR A 215 -7.47 22.41 5.75
N LEU A 216 -8.52 21.61 5.58
CA LEU A 216 -9.91 22.06 5.61
C LEU A 216 -10.57 21.79 6.98
N GLU A 217 -10.00 20.88 7.77
CA GLU A 217 -10.48 20.55 9.11
C GLU A 217 -9.54 21.13 10.19
N PRO A 218 -10.04 22.00 11.07
CA PRO A 218 -9.25 22.58 12.16
C PRO A 218 -8.68 21.50 13.09
N GLY A 219 -7.40 21.62 13.46
CA GLY A 219 -6.75 20.73 14.44
C GLY A 219 -6.19 19.42 13.90
N LEU A 220 -6.15 19.22 12.58
CA LEU A 220 -5.49 18.04 11.98
C LEU A 220 -3.98 17.99 12.22
N VAL A 221 -3.32 19.13 12.36
CA VAL A 221 -1.89 19.21 12.69
C VAL A 221 -1.74 20.25 13.78
N ASN A 222 -1.55 19.76 15.01
CA ASN A 222 -1.05 20.52 16.16
C ASN A 222 0.26 19.86 16.61
#